data_AF-A0A6J8D4Y7-F1
#
_entry.id   AF-A0A6J8D4Y7-F1
#
_cell.length_a   1.000
_cell.length_b   1.000
_cell.length_c   1.000
_cell.angle_alpha   90.00
_cell.angle_beta   90.00
_cell.angle_gamma   90.00
#
_symmetry.space_group_name_H-M   'P 1'
#
loop_
_entity.id
_entity.type
_entity.pdbx_description
1 polymer ?
#
loop_
_entity_poly.entity_id
_entity_poly.type
_entity_poly.pdbx_seq_one_letter_code
_entity_poly.pdbx_strand_id
1 'polypeptide(L)'
;MDDILNEVKKLSVADLRSKLLEVGEKVGPITATTQNLFQKRLAKRLYQIQHPELSTSEAKEKDVVNNNATPDNVNSEKIVAKVKDTEDSKTSDVPPVFFGVCLPQGVDKKETEDEELVFKDKAQALQAVKKYAGARFKVFKSRQDARLFSQSSADEPSPSPWKPSSPKKHWFQSLGKRSTTIETLVWENPRFLISSADTPLIIQEGPRYNGLHVAAKSNQPQVCQLILDILEDPSFLDKLYGHTKETECTRTDRMNFVVDLYLNTPDKGCCESPLHFACKFGLSRCWFIVLCPLLIQNQFDKILKNKYAETPRDVICARLKTPTQDQKAEIRDLLEGQFYVPLLRAEDNSTQPLIGQPWSPDSSKVPLNVATGTWSPKDPLMAVKACAGPMTPSKAVLFHKRWMTPPSGSPDHVKQKFVFTKREDSDKGVERIGREIAHEYQIPWVEYWSFLQTYADLTTEDGLDLLKIFCIDKV
;
A
#
# COMPACT_ATOMS: atom_id res chain seq x y z
N MET A 1 21.94 -13.25 -10.66
CA MET A 1 22.39 -13.52 -12.04
C MET A 1 21.50 -14.55 -12.73
N ASP A 2 21.08 -15.63 -12.06
CA ASP A 2 20.22 -16.67 -12.67
C ASP A 2 18.78 -16.22 -13.01
N ASP A 3 18.22 -15.24 -12.28
CA ASP A 3 16.91 -14.68 -12.60
C ASP A 3 16.94 -13.82 -13.86
N ILE A 4 17.98 -13.00 -14.01
CA ILE A 4 18.18 -12.20 -15.22
C ILE A 4 18.36 -13.13 -16.43
N LEU A 5 19.03 -14.27 -16.24
CA LEU A 5 19.21 -15.27 -17.28
C LEU A 5 17.90 -15.99 -17.67
N ASN A 6 16.99 -16.25 -16.72
CA ASN A 6 15.67 -16.83 -17.00
C ASN A 6 14.70 -15.84 -17.66
N GLU A 7 14.83 -14.54 -17.34
CA GLU A 7 14.11 -13.46 -18.01
C GLU A 7 14.58 -13.25 -19.45
N VAL A 8 15.89 -13.25 -19.65
CA VAL A 8 16.43 -13.06 -21.00
C VAL A 8 16.14 -14.29 -21.90
N LYS A 9 15.97 -15.48 -21.32
CA LYS A 9 15.52 -16.70 -22.02
C LYS A 9 14.10 -16.64 -22.60
N LYS A 10 13.23 -15.75 -22.10
CA LYS A 10 11.84 -15.60 -22.58
C LYS A 10 11.70 -14.61 -23.75
N LEU A 11 12.78 -13.91 -24.13
CA LEU A 11 12.74 -12.90 -25.18
C LEU A 11 12.64 -13.52 -26.58
N SER A 12 11.84 -12.88 -27.44
CA SER A 12 11.80 -13.19 -28.88
C SER A 12 13.14 -12.85 -29.55
N VAL A 13 13.44 -13.46 -30.70
CA VAL A 13 14.69 -13.25 -31.45
C VAL A 13 14.86 -11.77 -31.87
N ALA A 14 13.75 -11.06 -32.10
CA ALA A 14 13.75 -9.63 -32.42
C ALA A 14 14.00 -8.75 -31.17
N ASP A 15 13.37 -9.06 -30.03
CA ASP A 15 13.55 -8.29 -28.79
C ASP A 15 14.93 -8.49 -28.16
N LEU A 16 15.50 -9.69 -28.33
CA LEU A 16 16.86 -9.98 -27.90
C LEU A 16 17.88 -9.12 -28.66
N ARG A 17 17.66 -8.90 -29.96
CA ARG A 17 18.50 -8.05 -30.81
C ARG A 17 18.41 -6.57 -30.42
N SER A 18 17.21 -6.07 -30.16
CA SER A 18 16.99 -4.67 -29.76
C SER A 18 17.60 -4.34 -28.39
N LYS A 19 17.42 -5.21 -27.39
CA LYS A 19 18.00 -5.01 -26.05
C LYS A 19 19.53 -5.11 -26.02
N LEU A 20 20.16 -5.91 -26.90
CA LEU A 20 21.62 -5.96 -26.98
C LEU A 20 22.23 -4.70 -27.59
N LEU A 21 21.55 -4.06 -28.53
CA LEU A 21 21.96 -2.78 -29.09
C LEU A 21 21.78 -1.63 -28.07
N GLU A 22 20.70 -1.63 -27.29
CA GLU A 22 20.43 -0.62 -26.25
C GLU A 22 21.47 -0.62 -25.12
N VAL A 23 22.00 -1.79 -24.77
CA VAL A 23 23.05 -1.91 -23.74
C VAL A 23 24.47 -1.71 -24.34
N GLY A 24 24.57 -1.39 -25.64
CA GLY A 24 25.83 -1.03 -26.31
C GLY A 24 26.69 -2.21 -26.80
N GLU A 25 26.12 -3.40 -26.95
CA GLU A 25 26.82 -4.61 -27.41
C GLU A 25 26.72 -4.80 -28.94
N LYS A 26 27.76 -5.37 -29.58
CA LYS A 26 27.76 -5.63 -31.04
C LYS A 26 26.94 -6.87 -31.37
N VAL A 27 25.98 -6.75 -32.30
CA VAL A 27 25.03 -7.84 -32.62
C VAL A 27 25.13 -8.32 -34.08
N GLY A 28 25.31 -9.63 -34.28
CA GLY A 28 25.23 -10.33 -35.58
C GLY A 28 23.89 -11.07 -35.79
N PRO A 29 23.73 -11.97 -36.79
CA PRO A 29 22.47 -12.68 -37.04
C PRO A 29 22.13 -13.66 -35.90
N ILE A 30 20.94 -13.53 -35.30
CA ILE A 30 20.46 -14.38 -34.20
C ILE A 30 19.61 -15.52 -34.78
N THR A 31 20.13 -16.75 -34.73
CA THR A 31 19.40 -17.99 -35.07
C THR A 31 19.07 -18.78 -33.80
N ALA A 32 18.16 -19.78 -33.87
CA ALA A 32 17.77 -20.63 -32.73
C ALA A 32 18.97 -21.29 -32.01
N THR A 33 20.10 -21.40 -32.71
CA THR A 33 21.35 -21.91 -32.15
C THR A 33 21.99 -20.92 -31.18
N THR A 34 22.23 -19.72 -31.70
CA THR A 34 23.02 -18.64 -31.08
C THR A 34 22.22 -17.86 -30.02
N GLN A 35 20.90 -18.10 -29.91
CA GLN A 35 20.00 -17.35 -29.03
C GLN A 35 20.42 -17.43 -27.55
N ASN A 36 20.82 -18.60 -27.05
CA ASN A 36 21.22 -18.77 -25.64
C ASN A 36 22.53 -18.04 -25.29
N LEU A 37 23.47 -17.92 -26.24
CA LEU A 37 24.74 -17.18 -26.07
C LEU A 37 24.48 -15.67 -25.89
N PHE A 38 23.64 -15.11 -26.74
CA PHE A 38 23.22 -13.71 -26.67
C PHE A 38 22.36 -13.43 -25.44
N GLN A 39 21.53 -14.39 -25.01
CA GLN A 39 20.76 -14.30 -23.77
C GLN A 39 21.62 -14.25 -22.50
N LYS A 40 22.72 -15.01 -22.47
CA LYS A 40 23.70 -14.93 -21.36
C LYS A 40 24.46 -13.61 -21.33
N ARG A 41 24.87 -13.10 -22.50
CA ARG A 41 25.60 -11.82 -22.60
C ARG A 41 24.76 -10.63 -22.13
N LEU A 42 23.49 -10.57 -22.56
CA LEU A 42 22.56 -9.53 -22.09
C LEU A 42 22.29 -9.66 -20.58
N ALA A 43 22.07 -10.88 -20.07
CA ALA A 43 21.84 -11.09 -18.65
C ALA A 43 23.04 -10.69 -17.77
N LYS A 44 24.28 -10.95 -18.24
CA LYS A 44 25.51 -10.55 -17.53
C LYS A 44 25.67 -9.03 -17.47
N ARG A 45 25.36 -8.35 -18.58
CA ARG A 45 25.50 -6.89 -18.65
C ARG A 45 24.41 -6.17 -17.85
N LEU A 46 23.18 -6.69 -17.85
CA LEU A 46 22.10 -6.22 -16.98
C LEU A 46 22.39 -6.46 -15.49
N TYR A 47 23.02 -7.58 -15.15
CA TYR A 47 23.46 -7.84 -13.78
C TYR A 47 24.53 -6.84 -13.30
N GLN A 48 25.50 -6.51 -14.15
CA GLN A 48 26.56 -5.53 -13.84
C GLN A 48 26.05 -4.09 -13.73
N ILE A 49 25.00 -3.74 -14.48
CA ILE A 49 24.33 -2.43 -14.33
C ILE A 49 23.50 -2.39 -13.04
N GLN A 50 22.87 -3.51 -12.65
CA GLN A 50 22.06 -3.61 -11.42
C GLN A 50 22.85 -3.73 -10.12
N HIS A 51 24.14 -4.09 -10.18
CA HIS A 51 25.01 -4.16 -9.01
C HIS A 51 26.34 -3.41 -9.26
N PRO A 52 26.34 -2.06 -9.26
CA PRO A 52 27.53 -1.28 -9.54
C PRO A 52 28.64 -1.40 -8.47
N GLU A 53 28.36 -1.93 -7.28
CA GLU A 53 29.36 -2.13 -6.21
C GLU A 53 29.99 -3.54 -6.13
N LEU A 54 29.66 -4.45 -7.06
CA LEU A 54 30.32 -5.76 -7.19
C LEU A 54 31.23 -5.85 -8.43
N SER A 55 31.57 -4.72 -9.03
CA SER A 55 32.57 -4.59 -10.09
C SER A 55 34.00 -4.59 -9.55
N THR A 56 34.37 -5.60 -8.77
CA THR A 56 35.77 -6.04 -8.61
C THR A 56 35.74 -7.48 -8.15
N SER A 57 35.33 -8.38 -9.02
CA SER A 57 36.19 -9.43 -9.59
C SER A 57 35.18 -10.36 -10.27
N GLU A 58 35.20 -10.65 -11.56
CA GLU A 58 36.16 -11.51 -12.22
C GLU A 58 35.95 -11.33 -13.74
N ALA A 59 37.03 -10.98 -14.43
CA ALA A 59 37.12 -11.01 -15.88
C ALA A 59 37.97 -12.23 -16.30
N LYS A 60 37.59 -12.79 -17.46
CA LYS A 60 38.19 -13.91 -18.24
C LYS A 60 37.58 -15.29 -17.92
N GLU A 61 37.10 -16.14 -18.85
CA GLU A 61 37.07 -16.13 -20.32
C GLU A 61 36.12 -17.24 -20.85
N LYS A 62 35.29 -16.90 -21.86
CA LYS A 62 34.97 -17.58 -23.15
C LYS A 62 34.49 -19.06 -23.17
N ASP A 63 33.27 -19.35 -23.66
CA ASP A 63 32.77 -19.44 -25.06
C ASP A 63 33.01 -20.83 -25.72
N VAL A 64 31.94 -21.41 -26.33
CA VAL A 64 31.84 -22.34 -27.50
C VAL A 64 30.52 -23.16 -27.33
N VAL A 65 29.37 -22.73 -27.87
CA VAL A 65 28.77 -23.01 -29.21
C VAL A 65 27.87 -24.28 -29.20
N ASN A 66 26.52 -24.17 -29.30
CA ASN A 66 25.66 -24.07 -30.52
C ASN A 66 25.36 -25.50 -31.10
N ASN A 67 24.14 -26.06 -31.29
CA ASN A 67 23.08 -25.72 -32.27
C ASN A 67 21.88 -26.73 -32.28
N ASN A 68 20.63 -26.23 -32.40
CA ASN A 68 19.51 -26.59 -33.33
C ASN A 68 19.11 -28.05 -33.68
N ALA A 69 17.91 -28.37 -34.18
CA ALA A 69 16.58 -27.75 -34.34
C ALA A 69 15.63 -28.87 -34.85
N THR A 70 14.32 -28.67 -34.68
CA THR A 70 13.15 -29.39 -35.23
C THR A 70 13.03 -29.29 -36.78
N PRO A 71 11.99 -29.80 -37.53
CA PRO A 71 10.68 -30.38 -37.16
C PRO A 71 10.16 -31.56 -38.06
N ASP A 72 8.89 -31.94 -37.87
CA ASP A 72 7.90 -32.47 -38.83
C ASP A 72 7.32 -33.90 -38.64
N ASN A 73 6.07 -33.90 -38.17
CA ASN A 73 4.85 -34.48 -38.74
C ASN A 73 4.65 -36.01 -38.93
N VAL A 74 3.37 -36.37 -38.80
CA VAL A 74 2.65 -37.58 -39.27
C VAL A 74 2.35 -38.70 -38.25
N ASN A 75 1.05 -39.00 -38.30
CA ASN A 75 0.17 -39.95 -37.66
C ASN A 75 0.61 -41.43 -37.68
N SER A 76 0.14 -42.17 -36.66
CA SER A 76 -0.28 -43.59 -36.66
C SER A 76 0.65 -44.68 -37.23
N GLU A 77 1.08 -45.63 -36.38
CA GLU A 77 0.63 -47.04 -36.43
C GLU A 77 1.31 -47.92 -35.36
N LYS A 78 0.56 -48.93 -34.91
CA LYS A 78 0.95 -50.02 -34.01
C LYS A 78 2.17 -50.78 -34.56
N ILE A 79 3.08 -51.22 -33.68
CA ILE A 79 3.66 -52.57 -33.70
C ILE A 79 4.06 -52.96 -32.27
N VAL A 80 3.62 -54.16 -31.89
CA VAL A 80 3.96 -54.90 -30.67
C VAL A 80 5.35 -55.50 -30.84
N ALA A 81 6.26 -55.30 -29.87
CA ALA A 81 7.38 -56.21 -29.66
C ALA A 81 7.83 -56.22 -28.20
N LYS A 82 8.16 -57.41 -27.74
CA LYS A 82 8.34 -57.89 -26.38
C LYS A 82 9.82 -58.13 -26.15
N VAL A 83 10.46 -57.46 -25.19
CA VAL A 83 11.80 -57.81 -24.66
C VAL A 83 11.80 -57.38 -23.19
N LYS A 84 11.70 -58.30 -22.21
CA LYS A 84 12.75 -59.10 -21.55
C LYS A 84 13.84 -58.28 -20.87
N ASP A 85 14.01 -58.59 -19.60
CA ASP A 85 14.85 -57.94 -18.60
C ASP A 85 16.31 -57.76 -19.03
N THR A 86 16.89 -56.63 -18.67
CA THR A 86 18.30 -56.57 -18.26
C THR A 86 18.52 -55.31 -17.43
N GLU A 87 19.01 -55.52 -16.22
CA GLU A 87 19.48 -54.52 -15.29
C GLU A 87 20.62 -53.72 -15.92
N ASP A 88 20.58 -52.38 -15.81
CA ASP A 88 21.81 -51.61 -15.72
C ASP A 88 21.57 -50.23 -15.07
N SER A 89 22.31 -50.02 -13.99
CA SER A 89 22.36 -48.82 -13.17
C SER A 89 22.99 -47.65 -13.92
N LYS A 90 22.29 -46.50 -14.01
CA LYS A 90 22.93 -45.19 -14.15
C LYS A 90 22.24 -44.14 -13.29
N THR A 91 22.97 -43.69 -12.29
CA THR A 91 22.73 -42.57 -11.38
C THR A 91 22.64 -41.25 -12.14
N SER A 92 21.53 -40.53 -11.99
CA SER A 92 21.41 -39.11 -12.35
C SER A 92 21.32 -38.26 -11.08
N ASP A 93 22.20 -37.28 -10.98
CA ASP A 93 22.46 -36.40 -9.83
C ASP A 93 21.32 -35.38 -9.60
N VAL A 94 20.15 -35.88 -9.17
CA VAL A 94 19.05 -35.07 -8.66
C VAL A 94 18.96 -35.34 -7.15
N PRO A 95 19.00 -34.31 -6.28
CA PRO A 95 18.88 -34.54 -4.84
C PRO A 95 17.58 -35.31 -4.57
N PRO A 96 17.61 -36.42 -3.81
CA PRO A 96 16.46 -37.29 -3.67
C PRO A 96 15.32 -36.56 -2.97
N VAL A 97 14.16 -36.50 -3.63
CA VAL A 97 12.94 -35.88 -3.12
C VAL A 97 11.96 -36.98 -2.70
N PHE A 98 11.31 -36.81 -1.56
CA PHE A 98 10.37 -37.77 -0.98
C PHE A 98 8.99 -37.14 -0.80
N PHE A 99 7.94 -37.89 -1.07
CA PHE A 99 6.54 -37.46 -0.98
C PHE A 99 5.84 -38.24 0.13
N GLY A 100 5.52 -37.60 1.25
CA GLY A 100 4.75 -38.23 2.33
C GLY A 100 3.26 -38.03 2.13
N VAL A 101 2.44 -39.08 2.29
CA VAL A 101 0.97 -39.04 2.23
C VAL A 101 0.41 -39.37 3.62
N CYS A 102 -0.37 -38.43 4.17
CA CYS A 102 -1.06 -38.51 5.45
C CYS A 102 -2.52 -38.88 5.23
N LEU A 103 -3.01 -39.93 5.90
CA LEU A 103 -4.40 -40.38 5.82
C LEU A 103 -5.31 -39.59 6.80
N PRO A 104 -6.61 -39.42 6.47
CA PRO A 104 -7.59 -38.86 7.40
C PRO A 104 -7.89 -39.84 8.56
N GLN A 105 -8.34 -39.30 9.71
CA GLN A 105 -8.72 -40.11 10.88
C GLN A 105 -9.89 -41.05 10.56
N GLY A 106 -9.83 -42.29 11.07
CA GLY A 106 -10.85 -43.32 10.89
C GLY A 106 -10.56 -44.35 9.79
N VAL A 107 -9.43 -44.24 9.08
CA VAL A 107 -8.95 -45.27 8.15
C VAL A 107 -7.91 -46.13 8.87
N ASP A 108 -8.27 -47.38 9.20
CA ASP A 108 -7.35 -48.32 9.83
C ASP A 108 -6.19 -48.67 8.89
N LYS A 109 -4.95 -48.54 9.38
CA LYS A 109 -3.70 -48.84 8.66
C LYS A 109 -3.47 -50.34 8.38
N LYS A 110 -4.48 -51.20 8.53
CA LYS A 110 -4.31 -52.66 8.68
C LYS A 110 -4.54 -53.52 7.42
N GLU A 111 -4.65 -52.94 6.23
CA GLU A 111 -4.76 -53.73 4.98
C GLU A 111 -3.90 -53.21 3.82
N THR A 112 -2.78 -52.55 4.10
CA THR A 112 -1.80 -52.23 3.06
C THR A 112 -0.41 -52.63 3.52
N GLU A 113 0.17 -53.63 2.87
CA GLU A 113 1.57 -54.07 3.02
C GLU A 113 2.61 -52.99 2.58
N ASP A 114 2.16 -51.79 2.22
CA ASP A 114 3.02 -50.63 1.98
C ASP A 114 3.26 -49.87 3.29
N GLU A 115 4.16 -50.37 4.14
CA GLU A 115 4.48 -49.81 5.47
C GLU A 115 5.04 -48.37 5.49
N GLU A 116 5.20 -47.71 4.35
CA GLU A 116 5.57 -46.31 4.29
C GLU A 116 4.81 -45.63 3.14
N LEU A 117 3.81 -44.78 3.45
CA LEU A 117 3.17 -43.86 2.51
C LEU A 117 4.14 -42.72 2.10
N VAL A 118 5.37 -43.09 1.77
CA VAL A 118 6.48 -42.23 1.39
C VAL A 118 6.94 -42.68 0.02
N PHE A 119 6.64 -41.86 -0.98
CA PHE A 119 6.92 -42.17 -2.37
C PHE A 119 8.15 -41.39 -2.85
N LYS A 120 8.92 -41.97 -3.76
CA LYS A 120 9.98 -41.24 -4.49
C LYS A 120 9.43 -40.64 -5.80
N ASP A 121 8.30 -41.15 -6.27
CA ASP A 121 7.61 -40.68 -7.46
C ASP A 121 6.33 -39.92 -7.09
N LYS A 122 6.18 -38.73 -7.70
CA LYS A 122 5.04 -37.84 -7.52
C LYS A 122 3.74 -38.50 -8.02
N ALA A 123 3.81 -39.30 -9.09
CA ALA A 123 2.62 -39.94 -9.65
C ALA A 123 2.02 -40.96 -8.66
N GLN A 124 2.87 -41.75 -8.01
CA GLN A 124 2.46 -42.71 -6.98
C GLN A 124 1.87 -42.01 -5.75
N ALA A 125 2.47 -40.91 -5.29
CA ALA A 125 1.92 -40.11 -4.20
C ALA A 125 0.53 -39.56 -4.51
N LEU A 126 0.32 -39.05 -5.74
CA LEU A 126 -0.99 -38.55 -6.17
C LEU A 126 -2.03 -39.66 -6.33
N GLN A 127 -1.62 -40.86 -6.73
CA GLN A 127 -2.50 -42.03 -6.79
C GLN A 127 -2.97 -42.44 -5.38
N ALA A 128 -2.07 -42.42 -4.39
CA ALA A 128 -2.41 -42.65 -3.00
C ALA A 128 -3.37 -41.57 -2.44
N VAL A 129 -3.14 -40.29 -2.74
CA VAL A 129 -4.04 -39.20 -2.32
C VAL A 129 -5.43 -39.33 -2.95
N LYS A 130 -5.51 -39.74 -4.22
CA LYS A 130 -6.80 -39.98 -4.90
C LYS A 130 -7.56 -41.17 -4.31
N LYS A 131 -6.86 -42.15 -3.75
CA LYS A 131 -7.45 -43.35 -3.12
C LYS A 131 -8.17 -43.01 -1.81
N TYR A 132 -7.73 -41.97 -1.08
CA TYR A 132 -8.28 -41.60 0.23
C TYR A 132 -8.78 -40.15 0.23
N ALA A 133 -10.11 -39.98 0.20
CA ALA A 133 -10.74 -38.66 0.26
C ALA A 133 -10.39 -37.96 1.58
N GLY A 134 -9.68 -36.82 1.50
CA GLY A 134 -9.19 -36.08 2.67
C GLY A 134 -7.73 -36.35 3.03
N ALA A 135 -7.03 -37.22 2.29
CA ALA A 135 -5.58 -37.40 2.45
C ALA A 135 -4.81 -36.14 2.01
N ARG A 136 -3.71 -35.84 2.72
CA ARG A 136 -2.80 -34.73 2.42
C ARG A 136 -1.46 -35.29 1.99
N PHE A 137 -0.79 -34.64 1.04
CA PHE A 137 0.60 -34.98 0.69
C PHE A 137 1.51 -33.77 0.72
N LYS A 138 2.78 -33.98 1.06
CA LYS A 138 3.81 -32.94 1.13
C LYS A 138 5.15 -33.48 0.65
N VAL A 139 5.97 -32.59 0.13
CA VAL A 139 7.28 -32.89 -0.46
C VAL A 139 8.39 -32.59 0.56
N PHE A 140 9.36 -33.49 0.69
CA PHE A 140 10.45 -33.42 1.65
C PHE A 140 11.79 -33.75 0.98
N LYS A 141 12.87 -33.19 1.52
CA LYS A 141 14.26 -33.52 1.13
C LYS A 141 14.81 -34.72 1.90
N SER A 142 14.19 -35.06 3.04
CA SER A 142 14.54 -36.18 3.91
C SER A 142 13.41 -37.22 3.89
N ARG A 143 13.77 -38.49 3.72
CA ARG A 143 12.82 -39.62 3.82
C ARG A 143 12.21 -39.69 5.21
N GLN A 144 12.98 -39.34 6.25
CA GLN A 144 12.52 -39.38 7.64
C GLN A 144 11.41 -38.36 7.90
N ASP A 145 11.54 -37.15 7.34
CA ASP A 145 10.52 -36.10 7.49
C ASP A 145 9.23 -36.47 6.76
N ALA A 146 9.35 -37.07 5.56
CA ALA A 146 8.21 -37.60 4.82
C ALA A 146 7.50 -38.72 5.60
N ARG A 147 8.27 -39.56 6.30
CA ARG A 147 7.76 -40.63 7.15
C ARG A 147 7.01 -40.07 8.36
N LEU A 148 7.58 -39.10 9.06
CA LEU A 148 6.91 -38.41 10.17
C LEU A 148 5.60 -37.76 9.73
N PHE A 149 5.59 -37.12 8.55
CA PHE A 149 4.37 -36.54 7.99
C PHE A 149 3.31 -37.60 7.63
N SER A 150 3.71 -38.74 7.07
CA SER A 150 2.78 -39.84 6.78
C SER A 150 2.18 -40.49 8.03
N GLN A 151 2.89 -40.39 9.17
CA GLN A 151 2.46 -40.92 10.46
C GLN A 151 1.65 -39.93 11.29
N SER A 152 1.75 -38.63 10.98
CA SER A 152 0.97 -37.57 11.62
C SER A 152 -0.53 -37.72 11.35
N SER A 153 -1.37 -37.29 12.28
CA SER A 153 -2.82 -37.19 12.07
C SER A 153 -3.14 -35.89 11.34
N ALA A 154 -4.18 -35.90 10.50
CA ALA A 154 -4.60 -34.75 9.68
C ALA A 154 -5.02 -33.48 10.46
N ASP A 155 -4.94 -33.50 11.81
CA ASP A 155 -5.26 -32.42 12.74
C ASP A 155 -4.05 -31.68 13.32
N GLU A 156 -2.81 -31.95 12.86
CA GLU A 156 -1.74 -30.96 13.03
C GLU A 156 -2.23 -29.64 12.41
N PRO A 157 -2.38 -28.56 13.21
CA PRO A 157 -3.05 -27.35 12.76
C PRO A 157 -2.25 -26.77 11.61
N SER A 158 -2.91 -26.69 10.44
CA SER A 158 -2.48 -25.73 9.43
C SER A 158 -2.26 -24.39 10.13
N PRO A 159 -1.11 -23.73 9.95
CA PRO A 159 -0.76 -22.52 10.72
C PRO A 159 -1.77 -21.37 10.55
N SER A 160 -2.74 -21.47 9.64
CA SER A 160 -3.88 -20.56 9.58
C SER A 160 -5.19 -21.24 10.00
N PRO A 161 -5.85 -20.79 11.09
CA PRO A 161 -7.19 -21.24 11.52
C PRO A 161 -8.26 -21.02 10.45
N TRP A 162 -8.03 -20.06 9.55
CA TRP A 162 -8.95 -19.62 8.53
C TRP A 162 -8.73 -20.40 7.23
N LYS A 163 -9.54 -21.41 6.92
CA LYS A 163 -9.50 -22.04 5.58
C LYS A 163 -9.83 -20.96 4.52
N PRO A 164 -9.07 -20.86 3.41
CA PRO A 164 -9.42 -19.98 2.30
C PRO A 164 -10.63 -20.59 1.58
N SER A 165 -11.81 -20.45 2.19
CA SER A 165 -13.07 -20.68 1.49
C SER A 165 -13.21 -19.52 0.53
N SER A 166 -13.10 -19.80 -0.77
CA SER A 166 -13.26 -18.79 -1.80
C SER A 166 -14.48 -17.91 -1.48
N PRO A 167 -14.37 -16.58 -1.48
CA PRO A 167 -15.46 -15.69 -1.15
C PRO A 167 -16.65 -16.03 -2.05
N LYS A 168 -17.66 -16.70 -1.49
CA LYS A 168 -18.88 -17.06 -2.21
C LYS A 168 -19.50 -15.75 -2.74
N LYS A 169 -20.16 -15.81 -3.91
CA LYS A 169 -20.89 -14.70 -4.57
C LYS A 169 -21.75 -13.80 -3.66
N HIS A 170 -22.12 -14.24 -2.45
CA HIS A 170 -22.89 -13.45 -1.47
C HIS A 170 -22.12 -12.25 -0.92
N TRP A 171 -20.80 -12.33 -0.76
CA TRP A 171 -19.97 -11.25 -0.20
C TRP A 171 -20.02 -9.98 -1.08
N PHE A 172 -19.88 -10.15 -2.40
CA PHE A 172 -19.99 -9.08 -3.39
C PHE A 172 -21.37 -8.39 -3.34
N GLN A 173 -22.44 -9.16 -3.11
CA GLN A 173 -23.80 -8.62 -2.98
C GLN A 173 -24.01 -7.87 -1.65
N SER A 174 -23.29 -8.24 -0.59
CA SER A 174 -23.35 -7.58 0.72
C SER A 174 -22.64 -6.23 0.75
N LEU A 175 -21.61 -6.02 -0.09
CA LEU A 175 -20.98 -4.69 -0.27
C LEU A 175 -21.94 -3.65 -0.89
N GLY A 176 -23.04 -4.09 -1.49
CA GLY A 176 -24.12 -3.21 -1.93
C GLY A 176 -25.21 -2.98 -0.86
N LYS A 177 -25.09 -3.57 0.33
CA LYS A 177 -26.06 -3.51 1.45
C LYS A 177 -25.50 -2.70 2.63
N ARG A 178 -26.24 -2.65 3.74
CA ARG A 178 -25.88 -1.89 4.96
C ARG A 178 -24.49 -2.29 5.51
N SER A 179 -23.73 -1.30 5.97
CA SER A 179 -22.37 -1.44 6.52
C SER A 179 -22.26 -2.49 7.64
N THR A 180 -23.26 -2.57 8.52
CA THR A 180 -23.27 -3.49 9.68
C THR A 180 -23.17 -4.97 9.29
N THR A 181 -23.71 -5.37 8.13
CA THR A 181 -23.61 -6.76 7.66
C THR A 181 -22.19 -7.11 7.20
N ILE A 182 -21.48 -6.13 6.65
CA ILE A 182 -20.11 -6.31 6.17
C ILE A 182 -19.17 -6.50 7.36
N GLU A 183 -19.33 -5.67 8.39
CA GLU A 183 -18.55 -5.73 9.61
C GLU A 183 -18.62 -7.12 10.26
N THR A 184 -19.83 -7.65 10.52
CA THR A 184 -20.00 -8.97 11.13
C THR A 184 -19.33 -10.08 10.32
N LEU A 185 -19.51 -10.08 8.99
CA LEU A 185 -18.92 -11.10 8.11
C LEU A 185 -17.39 -11.05 8.11
N VAL A 186 -16.81 -9.85 8.10
CA VAL A 186 -15.35 -9.67 8.09
C VAL A 186 -14.73 -10.07 9.43
N TRP A 187 -15.39 -9.76 10.54
CA TRP A 187 -14.93 -10.17 11.88
C TRP A 187 -15.11 -11.66 12.17
N GLU A 188 -16.08 -12.31 11.52
CA GLU A 188 -16.24 -13.77 11.48
C GLU A 188 -15.15 -14.45 10.65
N ASN A 189 -14.71 -13.84 9.55
CA ASN A 189 -13.63 -14.35 8.71
C ASN A 189 -12.79 -13.21 8.08
N PRO A 190 -11.64 -12.87 8.69
CA PRO A 190 -10.75 -11.81 8.21
C PRO A 190 -10.25 -12.00 6.76
N ARG A 191 -10.31 -13.22 6.23
CA ARG A 191 -9.92 -13.52 4.84
C ARG A 191 -10.87 -12.96 3.78
N PHE A 192 -11.97 -12.33 4.18
CA PHE A 192 -12.81 -11.54 3.27
C PHE A 192 -12.23 -10.16 2.94
N LEU A 193 -11.20 -9.69 3.66
CA LEU A 193 -10.43 -8.51 3.28
C LEU A 193 -9.00 -8.88 2.88
N ILE A 194 -8.28 -9.68 3.67
CA ILE A 194 -6.87 -9.96 3.43
C ILE A 194 -6.69 -11.38 2.88
N SER A 195 -5.97 -11.52 1.77
CA SER A 195 -5.63 -12.82 1.22
C SER A 195 -4.59 -13.55 2.09
N SER A 196 -4.31 -14.81 1.80
CA SER A 196 -3.24 -15.54 2.50
C SER A 196 -1.82 -15.01 2.22
N ALA A 197 -1.68 -14.05 1.30
CA ALA A 197 -0.41 -13.46 0.91
C ALA A 197 -0.31 -11.98 1.32
N ASP A 198 -1.05 -11.55 2.36
CA ASP A 198 -1.06 -10.15 2.83
C ASP A 198 -1.36 -9.14 1.72
N THR A 199 -2.30 -9.48 0.84
CA THR A 199 -2.73 -8.61 -0.25
C THR A 199 -4.24 -8.39 -0.21
N PRO A 200 -4.74 -7.22 -0.67
CA PRO A 200 -6.16 -6.95 -0.75
C PRO A 200 -6.88 -8.04 -1.54
N LEU A 201 -7.96 -8.56 -0.96
CA LEU A 201 -8.80 -9.53 -1.64
C LEU A 201 -9.47 -8.89 -2.87
N ILE A 202 -9.41 -9.61 -3.99
CA ILE A 202 -10.08 -9.20 -5.22
C ILE A 202 -11.55 -9.57 -5.13
N ILE A 203 -12.39 -8.57 -5.30
CA ILE A 203 -13.84 -8.68 -5.14
C ILE A 203 -14.52 -8.79 -6.50
N GLN A 204 -14.08 -7.99 -7.47
CA GLN A 204 -14.54 -8.07 -8.84
C GLN A 204 -13.47 -8.71 -9.72
N GLU A 205 -13.71 -9.96 -10.12
CA GLU A 205 -12.88 -10.68 -11.09
C GLU A 205 -12.93 -10.01 -12.47
N GLY A 206 -11.79 -10.01 -13.19
CA GLY A 206 -11.61 -9.27 -14.44
C GLY A 206 -10.71 -8.04 -14.23
N PRO A 207 -11.26 -6.85 -13.93
CA PRO A 207 -10.46 -5.64 -13.67
C PRO A 207 -9.71 -5.71 -12.33
N ARG A 208 -9.95 -6.75 -11.51
CA ARG A 208 -9.30 -7.02 -10.22
C ARG A 208 -9.52 -5.91 -9.18
N TYR A 209 -10.78 -5.49 -9.01
CA TYR A 209 -11.12 -4.47 -8.02
C TYR A 209 -11.01 -5.01 -6.60
N ASN A 210 -10.33 -4.26 -5.73
CA ASN A 210 -10.35 -4.44 -4.28
C ASN A 210 -11.63 -3.81 -3.66
N GLY A 211 -11.73 -3.87 -2.32
CA GLY A 211 -12.78 -3.23 -1.51
C GLY A 211 -13.07 -1.79 -1.86
N LEU A 212 -12.01 -0.98 -1.89
CA LEU A 212 -12.14 0.46 -2.06
C LEU A 212 -12.54 0.84 -3.48
N HIS A 213 -12.07 0.13 -4.51
CA HIS A 213 -12.55 0.35 -5.88
C HIS A 213 -14.06 0.12 -6.01
N VAL A 214 -14.58 -0.96 -5.39
CA VAL A 214 -16.01 -1.29 -5.44
C VAL A 214 -16.84 -0.28 -4.64
N ALA A 215 -16.35 0.13 -3.46
CA ALA A 215 -16.99 1.14 -2.63
C ALA A 215 -17.02 2.52 -3.34
N ALA A 216 -15.91 2.92 -3.96
CA ALA A 216 -15.81 4.15 -4.74
C ALA A 216 -16.76 4.14 -5.95
N LYS A 217 -16.75 3.05 -6.72
CA LYS A 217 -17.63 2.88 -7.89
C LYS A 217 -19.11 2.94 -7.52
N SER A 218 -19.47 2.48 -6.32
CA SER A 218 -20.86 2.43 -5.83
C SER A 218 -21.27 3.67 -5.02
N ASN A 219 -20.38 4.65 -4.85
CA ASN A 219 -20.57 5.84 -4.02
C ASN A 219 -21.02 5.52 -2.58
N GLN A 220 -20.32 4.61 -1.91
CA GLN A 220 -20.61 4.21 -0.53
C GLN A 220 -19.47 4.63 0.43
N PRO A 221 -19.46 5.89 0.92
CA PRO A 221 -18.42 6.36 1.84
C PRO A 221 -18.39 5.59 3.17
N GLN A 222 -19.55 5.15 3.67
CA GLN A 222 -19.64 4.41 4.93
C GLN A 222 -18.93 3.05 4.85
N VAL A 223 -19.01 2.37 3.70
CA VAL A 223 -18.31 1.09 3.48
C VAL A 223 -16.81 1.32 3.33
N CYS A 224 -16.42 2.43 2.69
CA CYS A 224 -15.01 2.83 2.60
C CYS A 224 -14.41 3.06 3.99
N GLN A 225 -15.06 3.87 4.83
CA GLN A 225 -14.65 4.13 6.22
C GLN A 225 -14.55 2.83 7.00
N LEU A 226 -15.60 2.00 6.97
CA LEU A 226 -15.62 0.73 7.69
C LEU A 226 -14.46 -0.19 7.30
N ILE A 227 -14.14 -0.31 6.02
CA ILE A 227 -13.01 -1.14 5.57
C ILE A 227 -11.69 -0.61 6.14
N LEU A 228 -11.50 0.71 6.16
CA LEU A 228 -10.28 1.33 6.68
C LEU A 228 -10.19 1.17 8.21
N ASP A 229 -11.28 1.43 8.94
CA ASP A 229 -11.36 1.26 10.40
C ASP A 229 -11.00 -0.18 10.81
N ILE A 230 -11.50 -1.18 10.07
CA ILE A 230 -11.17 -2.58 10.34
C ILE A 230 -9.70 -2.89 10.03
N LEU A 231 -9.14 -2.32 8.96
CA LEU A 231 -7.74 -2.55 8.59
C LEU A 231 -6.76 -1.84 9.52
N GLU A 232 -7.15 -0.71 10.11
CA GLU A 232 -6.36 0.06 11.09
C GLU A 232 -6.50 -0.47 12.53
N ASP A 233 -7.44 -1.39 12.80
CA ASP A 233 -7.60 -2.01 14.12
C ASP A 233 -6.54 -3.12 14.34
N PRO A 234 -5.64 -2.99 15.34
CA PRO A 234 -4.66 -4.03 15.66
C PRO A 234 -5.31 -5.39 16.00
N SER A 235 -6.50 -5.38 16.58
CA SER A 235 -7.27 -6.57 16.97
C SER A 235 -7.67 -7.41 15.76
N PHE A 236 -7.84 -6.77 14.60
CA PHE A 236 -8.17 -7.46 13.35
C PHE A 236 -6.99 -8.29 12.84
N LEU A 237 -5.78 -7.73 12.85
CA LEU A 237 -4.57 -8.46 12.48
C LEU A 237 -4.23 -9.55 13.49
N ASP A 238 -4.48 -9.34 14.78
CA ASP A 238 -4.30 -10.38 15.80
C ASP A 238 -5.23 -11.58 15.58
N LYS A 239 -6.39 -11.42 14.93
CA LYS A 239 -7.20 -12.58 14.52
C LYS A 239 -6.55 -13.41 13.41
N LEU A 240 -5.81 -12.78 12.51
CA LEU A 240 -5.09 -13.46 11.43
C LEU A 240 -3.78 -14.08 11.92
N TYR A 241 -3.05 -13.34 12.74
CA TYR A 241 -1.66 -13.59 13.09
C TYR A 241 -1.40 -13.74 14.58
N GLY A 242 -2.41 -13.74 15.46
CA GLY A 242 -2.21 -13.81 16.91
C GLY A 242 -1.55 -15.08 17.43
N HIS A 243 -1.41 -16.10 16.59
CA HIS A 243 -0.62 -17.30 16.86
C HIS A 243 0.89 -17.08 16.61
N THR A 244 1.25 -16.05 15.86
CA THR A 244 2.62 -15.64 15.62
C THR A 244 3.09 -14.77 16.78
N LYS A 245 4.30 -15.03 17.30
CA LYS A 245 4.92 -14.23 18.37
C LYS A 245 5.53 -12.95 17.80
N GLU A 246 4.75 -12.17 17.08
CA GLU A 246 5.21 -10.97 16.41
C GLU A 246 5.30 -9.78 17.38
N THR A 247 6.26 -8.89 17.10
CA THR A 247 6.41 -7.63 17.83
C THR A 247 5.37 -6.62 17.38
N GLU A 248 5.09 -5.64 18.25
CA GLU A 248 4.18 -4.54 17.93
C GLU A 248 4.60 -3.75 16.68
N CYS A 249 5.89 -3.46 16.53
CA CYS A 249 6.42 -2.79 15.35
C CYS A 249 6.15 -3.58 14.04
N THR A 250 6.36 -4.91 14.05
CA THR A 250 6.10 -5.75 12.87
C THR A 250 4.62 -5.77 12.50
N ARG A 251 3.74 -5.80 13.50
CA ARG A 251 2.29 -5.72 13.30
C ARG A 251 1.90 -4.40 12.65
N THR A 252 2.39 -3.28 13.19
CA THR A 252 2.12 -1.94 12.66
C THR A 252 2.65 -1.77 11.23
N ASP A 253 3.85 -2.27 10.94
CA ASP A 253 4.42 -2.23 9.59
C ASP A 253 3.57 -3.03 8.59
N ARG A 254 3.10 -4.23 8.99
CA ARG A 254 2.18 -5.02 8.15
C ARG A 254 0.85 -4.31 7.96
N MET A 255 0.31 -3.70 9.01
CA MET A 255 -0.94 -2.94 8.95
C MET A 255 -0.83 -1.81 7.92
N ASN A 256 0.21 -0.98 8.06
CA ASN A 256 0.49 0.12 7.13
C ASN A 256 0.68 -0.39 5.70
N PHE A 257 1.38 -1.51 5.52
CA PHE A 257 1.58 -2.11 4.20
C PHE A 257 0.27 -2.59 3.56
N VAL A 258 -0.60 -3.26 4.31
CA VAL A 258 -1.89 -3.73 3.77
C VAL A 258 -2.80 -2.56 3.44
N VAL A 259 -2.85 -1.54 4.29
CA VAL A 259 -3.61 -0.30 4.03
C VAL A 259 -3.08 0.38 2.77
N ASP A 260 -1.76 0.55 2.63
CA ASP A 260 -1.13 1.10 1.41
C ASP A 260 -1.55 0.35 0.15
N LEU A 261 -1.51 -0.99 0.17
CA LEU A 261 -1.97 -1.80 -0.96
C LEU A 261 -3.44 -1.55 -1.28
N TYR A 262 -4.30 -1.39 -0.28
CA TYR A 262 -5.71 -1.08 -0.51
C TYR A 262 -5.90 0.29 -1.17
N LEU A 263 -5.14 1.30 -0.75
CA LEU A 263 -5.24 2.68 -1.21
C LEU A 263 -4.60 2.91 -2.59
N ASN A 264 -3.50 2.22 -2.88
CA ASN A 264 -2.61 2.57 -4.01
C ASN A 264 -2.50 1.48 -5.09
N THR A 265 -2.98 0.25 -4.85
CA THR A 265 -2.96 -0.78 -5.91
C THR A 265 -3.90 -0.38 -7.05
N PRO A 266 -3.40 -0.19 -8.29
CA PRO A 266 -4.24 0.15 -9.42
C PRO A 266 -5.02 -1.07 -9.95
N ASP A 267 -6.15 -0.82 -10.60
CA ASP A 267 -6.90 -1.85 -11.28
C ASP A 267 -6.15 -2.42 -12.51
N LYS A 268 -6.46 -3.64 -12.92
CA LYS A 268 -5.83 -4.28 -14.08
C LYS A 268 -6.27 -3.65 -15.41
N GLY A 269 -7.44 -3.03 -15.47
CA GLY A 269 -8.03 -2.53 -16.71
C GLY A 269 -7.41 -1.22 -17.18
N CYS A 270 -7.65 -0.15 -16.43
CA CYS A 270 -7.21 1.21 -16.77
C CYS A 270 -5.98 1.67 -15.99
N CYS A 271 -5.46 0.84 -15.08
CA CYS A 271 -4.40 1.22 -14.14
C CYS A 271 -4.83 2.39 -13.25
N GLU A 272 -6.10 2.43 -12.87
CA GLU A 272 -6.69 3.46 -12.01
C GLU A 272 -6.72 2.95 -10.56
N SER A 273 -6.18 3.73 -9.64
CA SER A 273 -6.29 3.48 -8.19
C SER A 273 -7.68 3.84 -7.65
N PRO A 274 -8.03 3.45 -6.42
CA PRO A 274 -9.26 3.91 -5.76
C PRO A 274 -9.41 5.44 -5.76
N LEU A 275 -8.30 6.19 -5.64
CA LEU A 275 -8.32 7.66 -5.72
C LEU A 275 -8.71 8.15 -7.13
N HIS A 276 -8.22 7.50 -8.20
CA HIS A 276 -8.66 7.80 -9.57
C HIS A 276 -10.17 7.57 -9.71
N PHE A 277 -10.70 6.46 -9.20
CA PHE A 277 -12.12 6.16 -9.24
C PHE A 277 -12.94 7.28 -8.59
N ALA A 278 -12.53 7.71 -7.41
CA ALA A 278 -13.23 8.74 -6.66
C ALA A 278 -13.29 10.09 -7.36
N CYS A 279 -12.14 10.52 -7.89
CA CYS A 279 -12.04 11.75 -8.66
C CYS A 279 -12.89 11.64 -9.93
N LYS A 280 -12.79 10.52 -10.65
CA LYS A 280 -13.51 10.24 -11.90
C LYS A 280 -15.03 10.25 -11.77
N PHE A 281 -15.56 9.72 -10.67
CA PHE A 281 -17.00 9.71 -10.40
C PHE A 281 -17.49 10.98 -9.69
N GLY A 282 -16.60 11.86 -9.24
CA GLY A 282 -16.97 13.09 -8.56
C GLY A 282 -17.67 12.84 -7.23
N LEU A 283 -17.15 11.88 -6.44
CA LEU A 283 -17.79 11.46 -5.18
C LEU A 283 -17.92 12.64 -4.19
N SER A 284 -19.03 12.66 -3.44
CA SER A 284 -19.41 13.74 -2.53
C SER A 284 -18.35 14.03 -1.45
N ARG A 285 -18.39 15.26 -0.89
CA ARG A 285 -17.59 15.72 0.27
C ARG A 285 -17.32 14.63 1.31
N CYS A 286 -18.33 13.84 1.68
CA CYS A 286 -18.21 12.78 2.69
C CYS A 286 -17.14 11.73 2.37
N TRP A 287 -16.92 11.40 1.09
CA TRP A 287 -15.88 10.45 0.69
C TRP A 287 -14.48 11.03 0.91
N PHE A 288 -14.32 12.32 0.64
CA PHE A 288 -13.08 13.03 0.91
C PHE A 288 -12.89 13.35 2.40
N ILE A 289 -13.95 13.54 3.18
CA ILE A 289 -13.85 13.67 4.65
C ILE A 289 -13.35 12.35 5.28
N VAL A 290 -13.89 11.22 4.84
CA VAL A 290 -13.47 9.87 5.26
C VAL A 290 -11.99 9.63 4.90
N LEU A 291 -11.57 10.10 3.73
CA LEU A 291 -10.18 9.98 3.29
C LEU A 291 -9.27 11.12 3.74
N CYS A 292 -9.81 12.20 4.31
CA CYS A 292 -9.03 13.39 4.67
C CYS A 292 -7.91 13.05 5.67
N PRO A 293 -8.13 12.26 6.73
CA PRO A 293 -7.04 11.83 7.62
C PRO A 293 -5.92 11.10 6.86
N LEU A 294 -6.28 10.23 5.91
CA LEU A 294 -5.31 9.48 5.08
C LEU A 294 -4.63 10.33 4.01
N LEU A 295 -5.33 11.34 3.48
CA LEU A 295 -4.78 12.36 2.59
C LEU A 295 -3.85 13.33 3.33
N ILE A 296 -4.11 13.60 4.62
CA ILE A 296 -3.28 14.40 5.53
C ILE A 296 -2.01 13.63 5.91
N GLN A 297 -2.11 12.31 6.09
CA GLN A 297 -0.98 11.42 6.37
C GLN A 297 -0.20 11.01 5.09
N ASN A 298 -0.54 11.60 3.94
CA ASN A 298 0.07 11.32 2.63
C ASN A 298 0.10 9.82 2.25
N GLN A 299 -0.93 9.06 2.64
CA GLN A 299 -0.99 7.63 2.32
C GLN A 299 -1.50 7.34 0.90
N PHE A 300 -1.92 8.36 0.16
CA PHE A 300 -2.36 8.23 -1.23
C PHE A 300 -1.30 8.70 -2.22
N ASP A 301 -1.06 7.90 -3.26
CA ASP A 301 -0.27 8.34 -4.39
C ASP A 301 -1.09 9.27 -5.31
N LYS A 302 -0.90 10.57 -5.11
CA LYS A 302 -1.51 11.66 -5.89
C LYS A 302 -0.87 11.83 -7.28
N ILE A 303 0.33 11.28 -7.49
CA ILE A 303 1.10 11.42 -8.75
C ILE A 303 1.01 10.18 -9.64
N LEU A 304 0.48 9.06 -9.12
CA LEU A 304 0.23 7.85 -9.88
C LEU A 304 -0.56 8.17 -11.15
N LYS A 305 -0.07 7.65 -12.29
CA LYS A 305 -0.70 7.86 -13.59
C LYS A 305 -1.41 6.59 -14.06
N ASN A 306 -2.60 6.77 -14.62
CA ASN A 306 -3.34 5.68 -15.26
C ASN A 306 -2.72 5.31 -16.62
N LYS A 307 -3.34 4.36 -17.34
CA LYS A 307 -2.91 3.91 -18.69
C LYS A 307 -2.90 5.05 -19.73
N TYR A 308 -3.65 6.12 -19.50
CA TYR A 308 -3.74 7.30 -20.35
C TYR A 308 -2.76 8.42 -19.93
N ALA A 309 -1.86 8.13 -18.99
CA ALA A 309 -0.91 9.07 -18.40
C ALA A 309 -1.57 10.23 -17.61
N GLU A 310 -2.82 10.05 -17.18
CA GLU A 310 -3.60 11.01 -16.40
C GLU A 310 -3.45 10.70 -14.90
N THR A 311 -3.34 11.75 -14.09
CA THR A 311 -3.35 11.66 -12.62
C THR A 311 -4.79 11.70 -12.08
N PRO A 312 -5.03 11.41 -10.78
CA PRO A 312 -6.35 11.59 -10.18
C PRO A 312 -6.91 13.00 -10.36
N ARG A 313 -6.05 14.01 -10.41
CA ARG A 313 -6.41 15.42 -10.65
C ARG A 313 -6.92 15.67 -12.06
N ASP A 314 -6.41 14.94 -13.04
CA ASP A 314 -6.78 15.11 -14.45
C ASP A 314 -8.14 14.48 -14.76
N VAL A 315 -8.50 13.39 -14.06
CA VAL A 315 -9.75 12.65 -14.29
C VAL A 315 -10.96 13.21 -13.51
N ILE A 316 -10.84 14.34 -12.79
CA ILE A 316 -11.91 14.88 -11.93
C ILE A 316 -13.24 15.04 -12.70
N CYS A 317 -14.27 14.39 -12.19
CA CYS A 317 -15.64 14.37 -12.71
C CYS A 317 -15.76 13.93 -14.19
N ALA A 318 -14.78 13.19 -14.74
CA ALA A 318 -14.77 12.76 -16.13
C ALA A 318 -15.97 11.85 -16.51
N ARG A 319 -16.56 11.14 -15.53
CA ARG A 319 -17.74 10.27 -15.75
C ARG A 319 -19.05 10.82 -15.17
N LEU A 320 -19.04 12.01 -14.58
CA LEU A 320 -20.24 12.62 -14.03
C LEU A 320 -21.03 13.30 -15.16
N LYS A 321 -22.33 12.97 -15.30
CA LYS A 321 -23.17 13.48 -16.40
C LYS A 321 -23.43 14.99 -16.33
N THR A 322 -23.55 15.53 -15.11
CA THR A 322 -23.84 16.95 -14.84
C THR A 322 -22.93 17.46 -13.72
N PRO A 323 -21.65 17.75 -14.00
CA PRO A 323 -20.73 18.23 -12.97
C PRO A 323 -20.92 19.73 -12.72
N THR A 324 -21.16 20.12 -11.48
CA THR A 324 -21.13 21.53 -11.08
C THR A 324 -19.67 22.02 -11.03
N GLN A 325 -19.39 23.25 -11.49
CA GLN A 325 -18.05 23.82 -11.42
C GLN A 325 -17.52 23.87 -9.97
N ASP A 326 -18.39 24.15 -9.01
CA ASP A 326 -18.05 24.19 -7.59
C ASP A 326 -17.57 22.83 -7.07
N GLN A 327 -18.19 21.72 -7.50
CA GLN A 327 -17.77 20.37 -7.11
C GLN A 327 -16.38 20.02 -7.69
N LYS A 328 -16.10 20.41 -8.93
CA LYS A 328 -14.78 20.21 -9.53
C LYS A 328 -13.71 21.02 -8.81
N ALA A 329 -14.03 22.25 -8.45
CA ALA A 329 -13.13 23.12 -7.67
C ALA A 329 -12.86 22.53 -6.29
N GLU A 330 -13.91 22.08 -5.59
CA GLU A 330 -13.79 21.49 -4.27
C GLU A 330 -12.93 20.21 -4.25
N ILE A 331 -13.15 19.28 -5.19
CA ILE A 331 -12.34 18.05 -5.27
C ILE A 331 -10.89 18.39 -5.60
N ARG A 332 -10.67 19.34 -6.51
CA ARG A 332 -9.30 19.79 -6.86
C ARG A 332 -8.59 20.36 -5.64
N ASP A 333 -9.27 21.22 -4.90
CA ASP A 333 -8.76 21.83 -3.68
C ASP A 333 -8.39 20.79 -2.61
N LEU A 334 -9.17 19.71 -2.49
CA LEU A 334 -8.88 18.60 -1.57
C LEU A 334 -7.65 17.78 -1.99
N LEU A 335 -7.40 17.63 -3.30
CA LEU A 335 -6.22 16.92 -3.82
C LEU A 335 -4.93 17.74 -3.72
N GLU A 336 -5.01 19.07 -3.75
CA GLU A 336 -3.84 19.96 -3.68
C GLU A 336 -3.15 19.97 -2.31
N GLY A 337 -3.74 19.30 -1.30
CA GLY A 337 -3.15 19.11 0.02
C GLY A 337 -3.72 20.06 1.08
N GLN A 338 -3.49 19.71 2.35
CA GLN A 338 -3.89 20.56 3.48
C GLN A 338 -2.74 21.51 3.83
N PHE A 339 -3.08 22.79 3.90
CA PHE A 339 -2.18 23.86 4.29
C PHE A 339 -2.55 24.38 5.68
N TYR A 340 -1.52 24.83 6.36
CA TYR A 340 -1.55 25.38 7.70
C TYR A 340 -0.83 26.73 7.68
N VAL A 341 -1.30 27.66 8.49
CA VAL A 341 -0.67 28.97 8.68
C VAL A 341 -0.31 29.09 10.16
N PRO A 342 0.96 28.89 10.55
CA PRO A 342 1.38 28.96 11.94
C PRO A 342 1.67 30.40 12.38
N LEU A 343 1.44 30.69 13.66
CA LEU A 343 1.94 31.87 14.35
C LEU A 343 3.10 31.47 15.25
N LEU A 344 4.22 32.15 15.10
CA LEU A 344 5.42 31.91 15.90
C LEU A 344 5.70 33.10 16.82
N ARG A 345 6.11 32.80 18.05
CA ARG A 345 6.56 33.80 19.02
C ARG A 345 7.83 33.33 19.69
N ALA A 346 8.68 34.28 20.07
CA ALA A 346 9.77 34.02 20.98
C ALA A 346 9.20 33.59 22.35
N GLU A 347 9.81 32.61 23.01
CA GLU A 347 9.36 32.17 24.33
C GLU A 347 9.41 33.27 25.39
N ASP A 348 10.35 34.20 25.25
CA ASP A 348 10.56 35.35 26.13
C ASP A 348 9.81 36.61 25.67
N ASN A 349 8.99 36.51 24.61
CA ASN A 349 8.32 37.66 23.98
C ASN A 349 9.27 38.82 23.58
N SER A 350 10.57 38.55 23.39
CA SER A 350 11.58 39.58 23.05
C SER A 350 11.40 40.14 21.63
N THR A 351 10.75 39.40 20.74
CA THR A 351 10.48 39.80 19.35
C THR A 351 9.01 39.83 19.04
N GLN A 352 8.64 40.62 18.03
CA GLN A 352 7.27 40.63 17.54
C GLN A 352 6.85 39.24 17.02
N PRO A 353 5.58 38.86 17.21
CA PRO A 353 5.04 37.61 16.68
C PRO A 353 5.14 37.57 15.14
N LEU A 354 5.53 36.42 14.61
CA LEU A 354 5.71 36.18 13.18
C LEU A 354 4.63 35.22 12.67
N ILE A 355 3.83 35.67 11.71
CA ILE A 355 2.93 34.78 10.97
C ILE A 355 3.78 34.05 9.91
N GLY A 356 3.86 32.72 10.02
CA GLY A 356 4.57 31.86 9.08
C GLY A 356 3.87 31.76 7.74
N GLN A 357 4.62 31.42 6.69
CA GLN A 357 4.04 31.22 5.37
C GLN A 357 3.09 30.00 5.36
N PRO A 358 2.09 29.98 4.46
CA PRO A 358 1.28 28.80 4.22
C PRO A 358 2.16 27.57 3.97
N TRP A 359 1.99 26.56 4.80
CA TRP A 359 2.83 25.38 4.83
C TRP A 359 1.99 24.11 4.78
N SER A 360 2.50 23.07 4.14
CA SER A 360 1.85 21.76 4.10
C SER A 360 2.83 20.68 4.59
N PRO A 361 2.37 19.67 5.35
CA PRO A 361 3.19 18.51 5.74
C PRO A 361 3.82 17.78 4.55
N ASP A 362 3.16 17.82 3.40
CA ASP A 362 3.64 17.21 2.14
C ASP A 362 4.76 18.04 1.48
N SER A 363 5.00 19.27 1.94
CA SER A 363 5.97 20.18 1.37
C SER A 363 7.29 20.13 2.13
N SER A 364 8.39 19.86 1.42
CA SER A 364 9.76 19.95 1.96
C SER A 364 10.18 21.38 2.35
N LYS A 365 9.38 22.40 1.96
CA LYS A 365 9.62 23.79 2.37
C LYS A 365 9.29 23.95 3.85
N VAL A 366 10.16 24.61 4.59
CA VAL A 366 9.92 25.00 6.00
C VAL A 366 8.89 26.15 6.02
N PRO A 367 7.95 26.22 7.01
CA PRO A 367 6.97 27.31 7.12
C PRO A 367 7.60 28.70 7.34
N LEU A 368 8.90 28.74 7.62
CA LEU A 368 9.66 29.92 7.97
C LEU A 368 10.46 30.42 6.78
N ASN A 369 10.34 31.72 6.48
CA ASN A 369 11.33 32.48 5.70
C ASN A 369 12.61 32.75 6.54
N VAL A 370 12.96 31.85 7.46
CA VAL A 370 14.22 31.95 8.21
C VAL A 370 15.18 31.03 7.49
N ALA A 371 16.23 31.62 6.92
CA ALA A 371 17.31 30.87 6.31
C ALA A 371 17.85 29.90 7.37
N THR A 372 17.68 28.61 7.14
CA THR A 372 18.17 27.51 8.00
C THR A 372 19.70 27.51 8.18
N GLY A 373 20.41 28.43 7.52
CA GLY A 373 21.86 28.63 7.64
C GLY A 373 22.31 29.87 8.42
N THR A 374 21.41 30.66 9.02
CA THR A 374 21.79 31.91 9.75
C THR A 374 21.30 31.98 11.19
N TRP A 375 20.95 30.85 11.81
CA TRP A 375 20.54 30.84 13.21
C TRP A 375 21.76 31.08 14.13
N SER A 376 21.78 32.22 14.80
CA SER A 376 22.76 32.56 15.83
C SER A 376 22.25 32.09 17.19
N PRO A 377 23.10 31.61 18.11
CA PRO A 377 22.69 31.33 19.50
C PRO A 377 22.12 32.54 20.27
N LYS A 378 22.24 33.75 19.70
CA LYS A 378 21.64 34.99 20.23
C LYS A 378 20.23 35.24 19.70
N ASP A 379 19.80 34.51 18.67
CA ASP A 379 18.45 34.65 18.12
C ASP A 379 17.46 33.93 19.03
N PRO A 380 16.31 34.54 19.34
CA PRO A 380 15.34 33.94 20.25
C PRO A 380 14.76 32.66 19.66
N LEU A 381 14.51 31.68 20.54
CA LEU A 381 13.84 30.44 20.17
C LEU A 381 12.37 30.73 19.85
N MET A 382 12.01 30.51 18.59
CA MET A 382 10.66 30.71 18.10
C MET A 382 9.84 29.43 18.29
N ALA A 383 8.75 29.52 19.03
CA ALA A 383 7.79 28.44 19.22
C ALA A 383 6.48 28.75 18.49
N VAL A 384 5.83 27.72 17.95
CA VAL A 384 4.47 27.85 17.42
C VAL A 384 3.52 28.12 18.59
N LYS A 385 2.76 29.22 18.54
CA LYS A 385 1.78 29.58 19.58
C LYS A 385 0.35 29.49 19.11
N ALA A 386 0.12 29.51 17.80
CA ALA A 386 -1.17 29.20 17.22
C ALA A 386 -1.00 28.66 15.81
N CYS A 387 -2.03 27.99 15.30
CA CYS A 387 -2.06 27.47 13.95
C CYS A 387 -3.49 27.50 13.42
N ALA A 388 -3.64 27.96 12.17
CA ALA A 388 -4.88 27.86 11.43
C ALA A 388 -4.76 26.77 10.36
N GLY A 389 -5.77 25.91 10.25
CA GLY A 389 -5.81 24.79 9.31
C GLY A 389 -6.29 23.51 10.00
N PRO A 390 -6.58 22.44 9.25
CA PRO A 390 -6.29 22.25 7.82
C PRO A 390 -7.20 23.09 6.89
N MET A 391 -6.63 23.64 5.82
CA MET A 391 -7.37 24.36 4.78
C MET A 391 -6.74 24.19 3.38
N THR A 392 -7.45 24.61 2.33
CA THR A 392 -6.96 24.50 0.94
C THR A 392 -5.83 25.51 0.68
N PRO A 393 -4.93 25.29 -0.29
CA PRO A 393 -3.80 26.19 -0.55
C PRO A 393 -4.25 27.62 -0.87
N SER A 394 -5.29 27.76 -1.69
CA SER A 394 -5.91 29.04 -2.04
C SER A 394 -6.46 29.77 -0.81
N LYS A 395 -7.14 29.05 0.09
CA LYS A 395 -7.64 29.59 1.35
C LYS A 395 -6.50 29.98 2.29
N ALA A 396 -5.43 29.19 2.37
CA ALA A 396 -4.27 29.49 3.22
C ALA A 396 -3.56 30.77 2.80
N VAL A 397 -3.39 30.99 1.49
CA VAL A 397 -2.83 32.25 0.97
C VAL A 397 -3.71 33.44 1.30
N LEU A 398 -5.04 33.30 1.15
CA LEU A 398 -5.99 34.36 1.48
C LEU A 398 -5.99 34.67 2.99
N PHE A 399 -6.05 33.63 3.81
CA PHE A 399 -6.03 33.72 5.27
C PHE A 399 -4.75 34.40 5.76
N HIS A 400 -3.59 33.95 5.28
CA HIS A 400 -2.29 34.54 5.62
C HIS A 400 -2.24 36.04 5.28
N LYS A 401 -2.72 36.44 4.09
CA LYS A 401 -2.80 37.87 3.70
C LYS A 401 -3.71 38.68 4.62
N ARG A 402 -4.88 38.13 4.97
CA ARG A 402 -5.88 38.76 5.84
C ARG A 402 -5.40 38.90 7.28
N TRP A 403 -4.63 37.94 7.76
CA TRP A 403 -4.07 37.94 9.12
C TRP A 403 -2.88 38.89 9.26
N MET A 404 -2.06 39.02 8.22
CA MET A 404 -0.96 39.98 8.17
C MET A 404 -1.46 41.43 8.16
N THR A 405 -2.49 41.72 7.36
CA THR A 405 -2.96 43.09 7.12
C THR A 405 -4.47 43.15 6.86
N PRO A 406 -5.16 44.24 7.26
CA PRO A 406 -6.56 44.46 6.87
C PRO A 406 -6.69 44.56 5.34
N PRO A 407 -7.87 44.27 4.75
CA PRO A 407 -8.04 44.20 3.30
C PRO A 407 -7.83 45.58 2.71
N SER A 408 -7.20 45.64 1.54
CA SER A 408 -7.04 46.89 0.81
C SER A 408 -8.42 47.49 0.50
N GLY A 409 -8.60 48.79 0.77
CA GLY A 409 -9.88 49.48 0.60
C GLY A 409 -10.87 49.32 1.77
N SER A 410 -10.48 48.69 2.88
CA SER A 410 -11.34 48.63 4.07
C SER A 410 -11.60 50.03 4.67
N PRO A 411 -12.80 50.30 5.20
CA PRO A 411 -13.10 51.53 5.92
C PRO A 411 -12.16 51.75 7.09
N ASP A 412 -11.90 53.01 7.46
CA ASP A 412 -10.91 53.34 8.48
C ASP A 412 -11.25 52.74 9.85
N HIS A 413 -12.52 52.59 10.20
CA HIS A 413 -12.93 51.93 11.43
C HIS A 413 -12.47 50.46 11.50
N VAL A 414 -12.41 49.73 10.38
CA VAL A 414 -11.93 48.35 10.31
C VAL A 414 -10.42 48.29 10.52
N LYS A 415 -9.67 49.21 9.90
CA LYS A 415 -8.22 49.33 10.09
C LYS A 415 -7.89 49.69 11.53
N GLN A 416 -8.64 50.63 12.11
CA GLN A 416 -8.49 51.03 13.51
C GLN A 416 -8.79 49.86 14.45
N LYS A 417 -9.88 49.11 14.23
CA LYS A 417 -10.19 47.91 15.01
C LYS A 417 -9.06 46.90 14.96
N PHE A 418 -8.52 46.60 13.77
CA PHE A 418 -7.38 45.68 13.62
C PHE A 418 -6.16 46.12 14.43
N VAL A 419 -5.78 47.40 14.34
CA VAL A 419 -4.63 47.94 15.08
C VAL A 419 -4.90 47.97 16.58
N PHE A 420 -6.12 48.30 16.99
CA PHE A 420 -6.54 48.32 18.39
C PHE A 420 -6.47 46.92 19.01
N THR A 421 -7.11 45.92 18.40
CA THR A 421 -7.09 44.53 18.87
C THR A 421 -5.66 43.98 18.95
N LYS A 422 -4.79 44.34 18.01
CA LYS A 422 -3.37 43.95 18.04
C LYS A 422 -2.60 44.57 19.21
N ARG A 423 -2.99 45.77 19.68
CA ARG A 423 -2.30 46.55 20.72
C ARG A 423 -2.89 46.38 22.12
N GLU A 424 -4.17 46.05 22.20
CA GLU A 424 -4.90 45.86 23.45
C GLU A 424 -4.29 44.72 24.28
N ASP A 425 -3.80 43.68 23.61
CA ASP A 425 -3.23 42.51 24.24
C ASP A 425 -1.85 42.22 23.65
N SER A 426 -0.80 42.56 24.40
CA SER A 426 0.58 42.34 23.98
C SER A 426 0.89 40.85 23.81
N ASP A 427 0.22 39.97 24.55
CA ASP A 427 0.52 38.54 24.60
C ASP A 427 -0.36 37.70 23.68
N LYS A 428 -1.59 38.13 23.39
CA LYS A 428 -2.56 37.35 22.59
C LYS A 428 -3.29 38.16 21.50
N GLY A 429 -2.90 39.41 21.26
CA GLY A 429 -3.58 40.29 20.30
C GLY A 429 -3.58 39.77 18.86
N VAL A 430 -2.49 39.14 18.42
CA VAL A 430 -2.40 38.57 17.05
C VAL A 430 -3.19 37.27 16.94
N GLU A 431 -3.20 36.46 17.98
CA GLU A 431 -4.01 35.25 18.12
C GLU A 431 -5.49 35.58 18.09
N ARG A 432 -5.91 36.66 18.77
CA ARG A 432 -7.31 37.11 18.75
C ARG A 432 -7.76 37.47 17.34
N ILE A 433 -6.95 38.21 16.59
CA ILE A 433 -7.21 38.53 15.18
C ILE A 433 -7.29 37.25 14.34
N GLY A 434 -6.32 36.34 14.50
CA GLY A 434 -6.28 35.08 13.74
C GLY A 434 -7.50 34.21 14.00
N ARG A 435 -7.90 34.08 15.27
CA ARG A 435 -9.09 33.35 15.72
C ARG A 435 -10.38 33.95 15.17
N GLU A 436 -10.53 35.28 15.17
CA GLU A 436 -11.69 35.96 14.58
C GLU A 436 -11.80 35.67 13.07
N ILE A 437 -10.69 35.76 12.32
CA ILE A 437 -10.66 35.46 10.88
C ILE A 437 -10.93 33.97 10.64
N ALA A 438 -10.41 33.08 11.49
CA ALA A 438 -10.62 31.64 11.37
C ALA A 438 -12.09 31.30 11.54
N HIS A 439 -12.77 31.93 12.50
CA HIS A 439 -14.20 31.79 12.72
C HIS A 439 -15.03 32.35 11.54
N GLU A 440 -14.63 33.50 10.97
CA GLU A 440 -15.27 34.09 9.78
C GLU A 440 -15.19 33.15 8.57
N TYR A 441 -14.03 32.53 8.35
CA TYR A 441 -13.78 31.65 7.21
C TYR A 441 -14.10 30.17 7.48
N GLN A 442 -14.60 29.85 8.68
CA GLN A 442 -14.88 28.48 9.13
C GLN A 442 -13.67 27.56 8.97
N ILE A 443 -12.50 28.07 9.36
CA ILE A 443 -11.23 27.38 9.33
C ILE A 443 -10.93 26.86 10.75
N PRO A 444 -10.51 25.60 10.91
CA PRO A 444 -10.10 25.10 12.22
C PRO A 444 -8.92 25.90 12.76
N TRP A 445 -8.97 26.17 14.06
CA TRP A 445 -7.99 26.98 14.76
C TRP A 445 -7.48 26.21 15.97
N VAL A 446 -6.20 26.32 16.28
CA VAL A 446 -5.65 25.83 17.55
C VAL A 446 -4.68 26.85 18.09
N GLU A 447 -4.66 27.01 19.41
CA GLU A 447 -3.69 27.88 20.06
C GLU A 447 -3.10 27.22 21.30
N TYR A 448 -1.86 27.58 21.59
CA TYR A 448 -1.17 27.12 22.77
C TYR A 448 -1.63 27.91 24.00
N TRP A 449 -2.05 27.16 25.02
CA TRP A 449 -2.40 27.70 26.32
C TRP A 449 -1.37 27.24 27.35
N SER A 450 -0.60 28.18 27.89
CA SER A 450 0.46 27.88 28.86
C SER A 450 -0.08 27.24 30.14
N PHE A 451 -1.31 27.56 30.56
CA PHE A 451 -1.90 26.93 31.73
C PHE A 451 -2.33 25.48 31.48
N LEU A 452 -2.75 25.14 30.26
CA LEU A 452 -3.07 23.75 29.87
C LEU A 452 -1.84 22.96 29.40
N GLN A 453 -0.72 23.64 29.10
CA GLN A 453 0.48 23.06 28.49
C GLN A 453 0.19 22.27 27.20
N THR A 454 -0.86 22.68 26.47
CA THR A 454 -1.28 22.02 25.23
C THR A 454 -1.90 23.01 24.25
N TYR A 455 -2.07 22.56 23.01
CA TYR A 455 -2.81 23.28 21.98
C TYR A 455 -4.28 22.90 22.06
N ALA A 456 -5.16 23.89 22.14
CA ALA A 456 -6.59 23.67 22.19
C ALA A 456 -7.35 24.85 21.59
N ASP A 457 -8.54 24.58 21.07
CA ASP A 457 -9.52 25.61 20.74
C ASP A 457 -10.61 25.63 21.82
N LEU A 458 -10.57 26.62 22.70
CA LEU A 458 -11.52 26.74 23.80
C LEU A 458 -12.94 27.13 23.35
N THR A 459 -13.16 27.34 22.05
CA THR A 459 -14.51 27.50 21.49
C THR A 459 -15.16 26.17 21.13
N THR A 460 -14.38 25.08 21.07
CA THR A 460 -14.86 23.72 20.76
C THR A 460 -15.24 22.95 22.02
N GLU A 461 -16.09 21.94 21.87
CA GLU A 461 -16.48 21.05 22.98
C GLU A 461 -15.26 20.33 23.58
N ASP A 462 -14.37 19.80 22.73
CA ASP A 462 -13.12 19.15 23.15
C ASP A 462 -12.22 20.10 23.97
N GLY A 463 -12.08 21.35 23.53
CA GLY A 463 -11.28 22.35 24.24
C GLY A 463 -11.91 22.77 25.57
N LEU A 464 -13.23 22.85 25.64
CA LEU A 464 -13.94 23.11 26.89
C LEU A 464 -13.80 21.94 27.86
N ASP A 465 -13.78 20.70 27.37
CA ASP A 465 -13.56 19.52 28.21
C ASP A 465 -12.15 19.48 28.78
N LEU A 466 -11.12 19.82 27.99
CA LEU A 466 -9.76 20.03 28.50
C LEU A 466 -9.71 21.09 29.60
N LEU A 467 -10.43 22.19 29.42
CA LEU A 467 -10.52 23.25 30.43
C LEU A 467 -11.22 22.78 31.70
N LYS A 468 -12.31 22.02 31.58
CA LYS A 468 -13.03 21.45 32.73
C LYS A 468 -12.14 20.50 33.51
N ILE A 469 -11.43 19.59 32.83
CA ILE A 469 -10.49 18.64 33.47
C ILE A 469 -9.43 19.43 34.26
N PHE A 470 -8.81 20.43 33.62
CA PHE A 470 -7.82 21.27 34.28
C PHE A 470 -8.39 22.00 35.52
N CYS A 471 -9.63 22.48 35.45
CA CYS A 471 -10.29 23.11 36.60
C CYS A 471 -10.58 22.12 37.73
N ILE A 472 -10.95 20.88 37.42
CA ILE A 472 -11.19 19.82 38.41
C ILE A 472 -9.89 19.45 39.13
N ASP A 473 -8.78 19.30 38.41
CA ASP A 473 -7.48 18.91 38.99
C ASP A 473 -6.83 20.00 39.87
N LYS A 474 -7.35 21.22 39.83
CA LYS A 474 -6.85 22.40 40.55
C LYS A 474 -7.63 22.72 41.83
N VAL A 475 -8.75 22.04 42.07
CA VAL A 475 -9.59 22.11 43.29
C VAL A 475 -9.26 20.92 44.17
#